data_AF-I4C778-F1
#
_entry.id   AF-I4C778-F1
#
_cell.length_a   1.000
_cell.length_b   1.000
_cell.length_c   1.000
_cell.angle_alpha   90.00
_cell.angle_beta   90.00
_cell.angle_gamma   90.00
#
_symmetry.space_group_name_H-M   'P 1'
#
loop_
_entity.id
_entity.type
_entity.pdbx_description
1 polymer ?
#
loop_
_entity_poly.entity_id
_entity_poly.type
_entity_poly.pdbx_seq_one_letter_code
_entity_poly.pdbx_strand_id
1 'polypeptide(L)'
;MSSDVIVLRPDMPMLEAKEEMRTKRITGAPVMDGDRIVGIISMSDLIDAMENGRMDTRVIDNMTRIVKTVLKDAPVTEAINQLGRKGHSRLPVTDQDGKLVGIVTTGTIIRALLHEMDVSFQKKEAERLHTYRASHIFEDIVSDDTSLVLRYVVDDKDFSNAGKASSMIKRSLQRLGVDPALVRRVAVAVYEAEMNLVIHTDVGGEIVAEIRKDRLLISAVDHGPGIEDLTRVLQPGYSTAPEWIRDMGFGAGMGLANIKRCSDMMKLMSEPGGGTRLDIHFVFGKNDKSLQGG
;
A
#
# COMPACT_ATOMS: atom_id res chain seq x y z
N MET A 1 20.07 -13.43 2.77
CA MET A 1 21.41 -14.05 2.85
C MET A 1 21.59 -14.65 4.24
N SER A 2 22.42 -15.68 4.40
CA SER A 2 22.94 -16.05 5.72
C SER A 2 24.21 -15.27 5.97
N SER A 3 24.29 -14.55 7.09
CA SER A 3 25.47 -13.79 7.52
C SER A 3 26.44 -14.63 8.35
N ASP A 4 25.96 -15.73 8.96
CA ASP A 4 26.82 -16.74 9.57
C ASP A 4 27.22 -17.75 8.48
N VAL A 5 28.37 -17.49 7.85
CA VAL A 5 28.87 -18.30 6.73
C VAL A 5 29.82 -19.34 7.26
N ILE A 6 29.43 -20.60 7.12
CA ILE A 6 30.34 -21.71 7.38
C ILE A 6 31.37 -21.79 6.25
N VAL A 7 32.64 -21.76 6.61
CA VAL A 7 33.80 -21.84 5.72
C VAL A 7 34.61 -23.10 6.02
N LEU A 8 35.33 -23.62 5.03
CA LEU A 8 36.26 -24.73 5.18
C LEU A 8 37.69 -24.30 4.87
N ARG A 9 38.68 -25.05 5.37
CA ARG A 9 40.11 -24.79 5.08
C ARG A 9 40.58 -25.58 3.85
N PRO A 10 41.52 -25.06 3.06
CA PRO A 10 42.04 -25.74 1.86
C PRO A 10 42.85 -27.01 2.19
N ASP A 11 43.53 -27.02 3.34
CA ASP A 11 44.46 -28.08 3.75
C ASP A 11 43.79 -29.24 4.50
N MET A 12 42.54 -29.07 4.94
CA MET A 12 41.82 -30.11 5.67
C MET A 12 41.47 -31.31 4.76
N PRO A 13 41.42 -32.55 5.31
CA PRO A 13 40.98 -33.72 4.56
C PRO A 13 39.51 -33.65 4.14
N MET A 14 39.17 -34.25 3.01
CA MET A 14 37.78 -34.37 2.52
C MET A 14 36.87 -35.08 3.54
N LEU A 15 37.40 -36.02 4.31
CA LEU A 15 36.67 -36.68 5.39
C LEU A 15 36.25 -35.73 6.52
N GLU A 16 37.13 -34.82 6.93
CA GLU A 16 36.84 -33.80 7.94
C GLU A 16 35.81 -32.80 7.39
N ALA A 17 35.97 -32.38 6.13
CA ALA A 17 35.02 -31.50 5.45
C ALA A 17 33.61 -32.10 5.37
N LYS A 18 33.51 -33.40 5.06
CA LYS A 18 32.23 -34.15 5.07
C LYS A 18 31.58 -34.08 6.45
N GLU A 19 32.34 -34.31 7.51
CA GLU A 19 31.81 -34.35 8.87
C GLU A 19 31.38 -32.96 9.36
N GLU A 20 32.13 -31.92 9.01
CA GLU A 20 31.78 -30.54 9.32
C GLU A 20 30.50 -30.11 8.58
N MET A 21 30.40 -30.42 7.28
CA MET A 21 29.20 -30.16 6.49
C MET A 21 27.97 -30.89 7.02
N ARG A 22 28.14 -32.16 7.43
CA ARG A 22 27.07 -32.98 8.03
C ARG A 22 26.60 -32.39 9.36
N THR A 23 27.54 -32.07 10.25
CA THR A 23 27.25 -31.52 11.58
C THR A 23 26.54 -30.18 11.48
N LYS A 24 27.00 -29.31 10.58
CA LYS A 24 26.42 -27.98 10.36
C LYS A 24 25.20 -27.98 9.44
N ARG A 25 24.77 -29.16 8.96
CA ARG A 25 23.61 -29.37 8.07
C ARG A 25 23.64 -28.50 6.82
N ILE A 26 24.82 -28.34 6.23
CA ILE A 26 25.01 -27.58 5.00
C ILE A 26 25.34 -28.53 3.84
N THR A 27 24.90 -28.16 2.64
CA THR A 27 25.22 -28.92 1.41
C THR A 27 26.50 -28.42 0.74
N GLY A 28 27.23 -27.52 1.41
CA GLY A 28 28.63 -27.18 1.21
C GLY A 28 28.91 -25.70 1.46
N ALA A 29 30.14 -25.30 1.19
CA ALA A 29 30.75 -24.14 1.82
C ALA A 29 31.84 -23.52 0.92
N PRO A 30 32.04 -22.19 1.00
CA PRO A 30 33.26 -21.56 0.53
C PRO A 30 34.49 -22.10 1.27
N VAL A 31 35.59 -22.22 0.54
CA VAL A 31 36.90 -22.60 1.07
C VAL A 31 37.73 -21.32 1.19
N MET A 32 38.26 -21.07 2.38
CA MET A 32 38.97 -19.85 2.74
C MET A 32 40.43 -20.15 3.08
N ASP A 33 41.34 -19.36 2.50
CA ASP A 33 42.74 -19.29 2.92
C ASP A 33 42.98 -17.91 3.54
N GLY A 34 43.03 -17.87 4.88
CA GLY A 34 42.91 -16.61 5.63
C GLY A 34 41.60 -15.90 5.30
N ASP A 35 41.70 -14.65 4.83
CA ASP A 35 40.55 -13.81 4.45
C ASP A 35 40.12 -13.96 2.97
N ARG A 36 40.77 -14.84 2.21
CA ARG A 36 40.52 -14.98 0.77
C ARG A 36 39.71 -16.23 0.46
N ILE A 37 38.68 -16.07 -0.36
CA ILE A 37 37.95 -17.18 -0.94
C ILE A 37 38.84 -17.82 -2.01
N VAL A 38 39.26 -19.06 -1.79
CA VAL A 38 40.13 -19.81 -2.72
C VAL A 38 39.38 -20.89 -3.48
N GLY A 39 38.19 -21.27 -3.03
CA GLY A 39 37.36 -22.25 -3.73
C GLY A 39 35.98 -22.40 -3.12
N ILE A 40 35.21 -23.34 -3.66
CA ILE A 40 33.94 -23.77 -3.11
C ILE A 40 33.83 -25.28 -3.17
N ILE A 41 33.27 -25.88 -2.13
CA ILE A 41 32.95 -27.29 -2.09
C ILE A 41 31.45 -27.49 -1.94
N SER A 42 30.97 -28.57 -2.53
CA SER A 42 29.59 -28.99 -2.53
C SER A 42 29.47 -30.47 -2.16
N MET A 43 28.25 -30.87 -1.82
CA MET A 43 27.93 -32.26 -1.58
C MET A 43 28.25 -33.14 -2.80
N SER A 44 28.15 -32.62 -4.02
CA SER A 44 28.53 -33.35 -5.23
C SER A 44 30.02 -33.66 -5.29
N ASP A 45 30.87 -32.73 -4.83
CA ASP A 45 32.32 -32.94 -4.77
C ASP A 45 32.69 -33.98 -3.71
N LEU A 46 31.96 -34.01 -2.59
CA LEU A 46 32.11 -35.06 -1.58
C LEU A 46 31.69 -36.43 -2.11
N ILE A 47 30.57 -36.52 -2.83
CA ILE A 47 30.09 -37.77 -3.44
C ILE A 47 31.11 -38.28 -4.46
N ASP A 48 31.59 -37.41 -5.35
CA ASP A 48 32.62 -37.76 -6.34
C ASP A 48 33.93 -38.23 -5.66
N ALA A 49 34.37 -37.56 -4.59
CA ALA A 49 35.54 -38.00 -3.84
C ALA A 49 35.33 -39.37 -3.15
N MET A 50 34.13 -39.64 -2.63
CA MET A 50 33.78 -40.93 -2.03
C MET A 50 33.81 -42.07 -3.06
N GLU A 51 33.17 -41.87 -4.21
CA GLU A 51 33.09 -42.88 -5.28
C GLU A 51 34.47 -43.24 -5.85
N ASN A 52 35.41 -42.28 -5.83
CA ASN A 52 36.76 -42.46 -6.36
C ASN A 52 37.82 -42.76 -5.29
N GLY A 53 37.43 -43.01 -4.04
CA GLY A 53 38.37 -43.33 -2.95
C GLY A 53 39.33 -42.18 -2.59
N ARG A 54 38.93 -40.92 -2.81
CA ARG A 54 39.73 -39.71 -2.57
C ARG A 54 39.43 -39.02 -1.22
N MET A 55 38.84 -39.73 -0.26
CA MET A 55 38.42 -39.12 1.01
C MET A 55 39.57 -38.66 1.92
N ASP A 56 40.78 -39.21 1.72
CA ASP A 56 41.99 -38.81 2.44
C ASP A 56 42.74 -37.66 1.76
N THR A 57 42.29 -37.22 0.58
CA THR A 57 42.87 -36.06 -0.12
C THR A 57 42.38 -34.75 0.51
N ARG A 58 43.06 -33.64 0.19
CA ARG A 58 42.73 -32.33 0.77
C ARG A 58 41.59 -31.67 0.00
N VAL A 59 40.88 -30.75 0.68
CA VAL A 59 39.81 -29.95 0.07
C VAL A 59 40.30 -29.18 -1.17
N ILE A 60 41.50 -28.59 -1.13
CA ILE A 60 42.09 -27.84 -2.25
C ILE A 60 42.25 -28.66 -3.55
N ASP A 61 42.32 -29.98 -3.43
CA ASP A 61 42.51 -30.90 -4.55
C ASP A 61 41.17 -31.29 -5.21
N ASN A 62 40.03 -31.00 -4.55
CA ASN A 62 38.69 -31.38 -5.01
C ASN A 62 37.71 -30.20 -5.14
N MET A 63 38.07 -29.01 -4.64
CA MET A 63 37.21 -27.83 -4.70
C MET A 63 37.13 -27.21 -6.10
N THR A 64 36.01 -26.53 -6.38
CA THR A 64 35.92 -25.64 -7.54
C THR A 64 36.68 -24.35 -7.25
N ARG A 65 37.76 -24.08 -8.00
CA ARG A 65 38.65 -22.93 -7.78
C ARG A 65 38.09 -21.60 -8.29
N ILE A 66 37.34 -21.63 -9.40
CA ILE A 66 36.74 -20.42 -9.99
C ILE A 66 35.43 -20.15 -9.26
N VAL A 67 35.52 -19.39 -8.17
CA VAL A 67 34.36 -19.02 -7.36
C VAL A 67 33.73 -17.76 -7.92
N LYS A 68 32.50 -17.89 -8.40
CA LYS A 68 31.67 -16.72 -8.71
C LYS A 68 31.08 -16.16 -7.43
N THR A 69 31.19 -14.85 -7.26
CA THR A 69 30.62 -14.13 -6.12
C THR A 69 29.61 -13.09 -6.61
N VAL A 70 28.82 -12.58 -5.68
CA VAL A 70 27.91 -11.46 -5.90
C VAL A 70 28.14 -10.41 -4.82
N LEU A 71 28.05 -9.13 -5.17
CA LEU A 71 28.20 -8.05 -4.18
C LEU A 71 26.99 -7.99 -3.26
N LYS A 72 27.21 -7.61 -2.00
CA LYS A 72 26.14 -7.49 -0.97
C LYS A 72 25.01 -6.55 -1.37
N ASP A 73 25.34 -5.51 -2.14
CA ASP A 73 24.40 -4.47 -2.57
C ASP A 73 23.90 -4.70 -4.01
N ALA A 74 24.26 -5.84 -4.63
CA ALA A 74 23.82 -6.16 -5.98
C ALA A 74 22.31 -6.50 -6.02
N PRO A 75 21.61 -6.20 -7.12
CA PRO A 75 20.23 -6.65 -7.32
C PRO A 75 20.11 -8.18 -7.19
N VAL A 76 19.06 -8.65 -6.50
CA VAL A 76 18.81 -10.09 -6.32
C VAL A 76 18.68 -10.86 -7.64
N THR A 77 18.25 -10.16 -8.70
CA THR A 77 18.15 -10.70 -10.07
C THR A 77 19.51 -11.16 -10.60
N GLU A 78 20.59 -10.51 -10.21
CA GLU A 78 21.95 -10.92 -10.58
C GLU A 78 22.29 -12.28 -9.95
N ALA A 79 22.03 -12.44 -8.65
CA ALA A 79 22.23 -13.71 -7.96
C ALA A 79 21.38 -14.83 -8.58
N ILE A 80 20.12 -14.55 -8.94
CA ILE A 80 19.23 -15.50 -9.62
C ILE A 80 19.80 -15.91 -10.99
N ASN A 81 20.25 -14.95 -11.80
CA ASN A 81 20.81 -15.22 -13.12
C ASN A 81 22.10 -16.04 -13.05
N GLN A 82 22.92 -15.81 -12.03
CA GLN A 82 24.14 -16.58 -11.80
C GLN A 82 23.83 -18.01 -11.30
N LEU A 83 22.89 -18.16 -10.35
CA LEU A 83 22.43 -19.46 -9.83
C LEU A 83 21.65 -20.28 -10.87
N GLY A 84 20.98 -19.64 -11.83
CA GLY A 84 20.24 -20.30 -12.90
C GLY A 84 21.14 -20.98 -13.95
N ARG A 85 22.44 -20.70 -13.96
CA ARG A 85 23.41 -21.36 -14.86
C ARG A 85 23.79 -22.74 -14.31
N LYS A 86 23.96 -23.73 -15.19
CA LYS A 86 24.35 -25.11 -14.82
C LYS A 86 25.52 -25.10 -13.81
N GLY A 87 25.37 -25.88 -12.73
CA GLY A 87 26.42 -26.13 -11.73
C GLY A 87 26.46 -25.19 -10.52
N HIS A 88 25.62 -24.14 -10.44
CA HIS A 88 25.71 -23.15 -9.35
C HIS A 88 24.46 -23.19 -8.45
N SER A 89 24.56 -23.83 -7.29
CA SER A 89 23.45 -23.87 -6.31
C SER A 89 23.58 -22.82 -5.19
N ARG A 90 24.73 -22.14 -5.14
CA ARG A 90 25.09 -21.13 -4.14
C ARG A 90 26.12 -20.15 -4.69
N LEU A 91 26.13 -18.96 -4.13
CA LEU A 91 27.09 -17.90 -4.42
C LEU A 91 27.53 -17.27 -3.08
N PRO A 92 28.83 -17.18 -2.82
CA PRO A 92 29.36 -16.33 -1.77
C PRO A 92 29.04 -14.86 -2.08
N VAL A 93 28.65 -14.13 -1.04
CA VAL A 93 28.35 -12.70 -1.09
C VAL A 93 29.54 -11.95 -0.53
N THR A 94 30.07 -10.99 -1.28
CA THR A 94 31.23 -10.19 -0.87
C THR A 94 30.86 -8.72 -0.70
N ASP A 95 31.65 -7.99 0.09
CA ASP A 95 31.64 -6.53 0.05
C ASP A 95 32.46 -5.99 -1.14
N GLN A 96 32.63 -4.67 -1.20
CA GLN A 96 33.37 -3.99 -2.27
C GLN A 96 34.88 -4.29 -2.23
N ASP A 97 35.41 -4.65 -1.05
CA ASP A 97 36.82 -4.99 -0.85
C ASP A 97 37.10 -6.48 -1.14
N GLY A 98 36.06 -7.24 -1.54
CA GLY A 98 36.17 -8.66 -1.86
C GLY A 98 36.10 -9.58 -0.65
N LYS A 99 35.80 -9.06 0.54
CA LYS A 99 35.67 -9.84 1.77
C LYS A 99 34.34 -10.58 1.79
N LEU A 100 34.35 -11.84 2.23
CA LEU A 100 33.15 -12.66 2.40
C LEU A 100 32.26 -12.09 3.52
N VAL A 101 31.02 -11.74 3.19
CA VAL A 101 30.02 -11.20 4.14
C VAL A 101 28.74 -12.03 4.22
N GLY A 102 28.57 -13.00 3.33
CA GLY A 102 27.38 -13.84 3.33
C GLY A 102 27.43 -14.96 2.31
N ILE A 103 26.35 -15.74 2.28
CA ILE A 103 26.08 -16.71 1.21
C ILE A 103 24.61 -16.64 0.79
N VAL A 104 24.36 -16.73 -0.51
CA VAL A 104 23.03 -16.89 -1.08
C VAL A 104 22.94 -18.24 -1.79
N THR A 105 21.84 -18.95 -1.56
CA THR A 105 21.55 -20.25 -2.20
C THR A 105 20.20 -20.21 -2.88
N THR A 106 19.99 -21.08 -3.86
CA THR A 106 18.67 -21.23 -4.51
C THR A 106 17.56 -21.46 -3.48
N GLY A 107 17.82 -22.27 -2.45
CA GLY A 107 16.86 -22.52 -1.37
C GLY A 107 16.55 -21.28 -0.52
N THR A 108 17.54 -20.41 -0.26
CA THR A 108 17.28 -19.14 0.45
C THR A 108 16.43 -18.19 -0.38
N ILE A 109 16.62 -18.15 -1.69
CA ILE A 109 15.83 -17.31 -2.59
C ILE A 109 14.39 -17.84 -2.67
N ILE A 110 14.20 -19.15 -2.86
CA ILE A 110 12.87 -19.77 -2.91
C ILE A 110 12.10 -19.53 -1.60
N ARG A 111 12.74 -19.73 -0.44
CA ARG A 111 12.10 -19.45 0.85
C ARG A 111 11.70 -18.00 1.03
N ALA A 112 12.56 -17.06 0.60
CA ALA A 112 12.24 -15.64 0.64
C ALA A 112 11.05 -15.29 -0.26
N LEU A 113 11.00 -15.86 -1.47
CA LEU A 113 9.88 -15.67 -2.40
C LEU A 113 8.57 -16.26 -1.84
N LEU A 114 8.59 -17.46 -1.26
CA LEU A 114 7.42 -18.07 -0.64
C LEU A 114 6.90 -17.24 0.54
N HIS A 115 7.80 -16.75 1.39
CA HIS A 115 7.43 -15.88 2.51
C HIS A 115 6.81 -14.57 2.02
N GLU A 116 7.37 -13.94 0.99
CA GLU A 116 6.80 -12.73 0.38
C GLU A 116 5.40 -13.00 -0.20
N MET A 117 5.22 -14.15 -0.86
CA MET A 117 3.92 -14.56 -1.39
C MET A 117 2.88 -14.72 -0.27
N ASP A 118 3.21 -15.38 0.84
CA ASP A 118 2.31 -15.55 1.99
C ASP A 118 1.92 -14.21 2.63
N VAL A 119 2.90 -13.32 2.86
CA VAL A 119 2.64 -11.98 3.43
C VAL A 119 1.73 -11.17 2.50
N SER A 120 2.02 -11.20 1.19
CA SER A 120 1.20 -10.50 0.19
C SER A 120 -0.23 -11.05 0.10
N PHE A 121 -0.39 -12.36 0.30
CA PHE A 121 -1.69 -13.03 0.31
C PHE A 121 -2.51 -12.62 1.54
N GLN A 122 -1.94 -12.66 2.74
CA GLN A 122 -2.64 -12.25 3.96
C GLN A 122 -3.09 -10.79 3.93
N LYS A 123 -2.27 -9.89 3.37
CA LYS A 123 -2.62 -8.47 3.22
C LYS A 123 -3.81 -8.27 2.28
N LYS A 124 -3.82 -8.96 1.13
CA LYS A 124 -4.93 -8.90 0.17
C LYS A 124 -6.21 -9.53 0.71
N GLU A 125 -6.09 -10.59 1.51
CA GLU A 125 -7.22 -11.29 2.10
C GLU A 125 -7.89 -10.44 3.19
N ALA A 126 -7.10 -9.77 4.04
CA ALA A 126 -7.61 -8.81 5.02
C ALA A 126 -8.36 -7.65 4.35
N GLU A 127 -7.82 -7.09 3.26
CA GLU A 127 -8.49 -6.05 2.47
C GLU A 127 -9.82 -6.53 1.87
N ARG A 128 -9.89 -7.79 1.39
CA ARG A 128 -11.11 -8.41 0.88
C ARG A 128 -12.18 -8.64 1.96
N LEU A 129 -11.81 -9.17 3.12
CA LEU A 129 -12.73 -9.42 4.24
C LEU A 129 -13.37 -8.13 4.77
N HIS A 130 -12.60 -7.03 4.82
CA HIS A 130 -13.15 -5.72 5.21
C HIS A 130 -14.12 -5.15 4.19
N THR A 131 -13.84 -5.33 2.90
CA THR A 131 -14.73 -4.90 1.81
C THR A 131 -16.02 -5.70 1.82
N TYR A 132 -15.94 -7.03 2.00
CA TYR A 132 -17.09 -7.93 2.06
C TYR A 132 -18.02 -7.62 3.25
N ARG A 133 -17.48 -7.36 4.45
CA ARG A 133 -18.33 -7.04 5.62
C ARG A 133 -19.03 -5.70 5.50
N ALA A 134 -18.39 -4.69 4.90
CA ALA A 134 -18.99 -3.36 4.78
C ALA A 134 -20.20 -3.33 3.83
N SER A 135 -20.16 -4.11 2.74
CA SER A 135 -21.27 -4.17 1.78
C SER A 135 -22.52 -4.88 2.33
N HIS A 136 -22.35 -5.88 3.23
CA HIS A 136 -23.45 -6.65 3.79
C HIS A 136 -24.13 -6.00 5.01
N ILE A 137 -23.63 -4.86 5.53
CA ILE A 137 -24.26 -4.16 6.67
C ILE A 137 -25.74 -3.83 6.40
N PHE A 138 -26.10 -3.55 5.13
CA PHE A 138 -27.48 -3.27 4.75
C PHE A 138 -28.35 -4.51 4.56
N GLU A 139 -27.76 -5.70 4.51
CA GLU A 139 -28.44 -6.98 4.27
C GLU A 139 -28.62 -7.78 5.57
N ASP A 140 -27.65 -7.70 6.47
CA ASP A 140 -27.64 -8.44 7.74
C ASP A 140 -28.55 -7.80 8.81
N ILE A 141 -29.02 -6.56 8.60
CA ILE A 141 -29.88 -5.83 9.54
C ILE A 141 -31.31 -5.83 9.00
N VAL A 142 -32.20 -6.57 9.67
CA VAL A 142 -33.64 -6.54 9.40
C VAL A 142 -34.21 -5.21 9.89
N SER A 143 -34.45 -4.28 8.98
CA SER A 143 -35.10 -2.98 9.23
C SER A 143 -35.85 -2.55 7.97
N ASP A 144 -36.97 -1.86 8.14
CA ASP A 144 -37.71 -1.24 7.03
C ASP A 144 -36.91 -0.11 6.36
N ASP A 145 -35.96 0.49 7.10
CA ASP A 145 -35.08 1.55 6.61
C ASP A 145 -33.72 1.50 7.34
N THR A 146 -32.65 1.21 6.61
CA THR A 146 -31.28 1.13 7.15
C THR A 146 -30.42 2.21 6.50
N SER A 147 -29.74 3.00 7.34
CA SER A 147 -28.76 4.00 6.89
C SER A 147 -27.46 3.91 7.69
N LEU A 148 -26.35 4.21 7.03
CA LEU A 148 -25.05 4.43 7.65
C LEU A 148 -24.77 5.93 7.65
N VAL A 149 -24.64 6.51 8.85
CA VAL A 149 -24.37 7.93 9.02
C VAL A 149 -22.92 8.14 9.42
N LEU A 150 -22.17 8.91 8.62
CA LEU A 150 -20.80 9.31 8.89
C LEU A 150 -20.77 10.82 9.13
N ARG A 151 -20.18 11.26 10.25
CA ARG A 151 -20.11 12.68 10.63
C ARG A 151 -18.66 13.13 10.70
N TYR A 152 -18.37 14.28 10.10
CA TYR A 152 -17.04 14.88 10.01
C TYR A 152 -17.12 16.34 10.45
N VAL A 153 -16.32 16.70 11.46
CA VAL A 153 -16.16 18.09 11.88
C VAL A 153 -15.16 18.78 10.94
N VAL A 154 -15.47 20.01 10.55
CA VAL A 154 -14.63 20.86 9.70
C VAL A 154 -14.37 22.16 10.46
N ASP A 155 -13.12 22.39 10.83
CA ASP A 155 -12.71 23.62 11.53
C ASP A 155 -12.60 24.79 10.54
N ASP A 156 -12.95 26.01 10.97
CA ASP A 156 -12.80 27.20 10.14
C ASP A 156 -11.31 27.51 9.90
N LYS A 157 -11.00 28.02 8.71
CA LYS A 157 -9.65 28.44 8.29
C LYS A 157 -8.56 27.36 8.41
N ASP A 158 -8.89 26.09 8.68
CA ASP A 158 -7.93 24.98 8.66
C ASP A 158 -7.71 24.46 7.24
N PHE A 159 -6.91 25.20 6.47
CA PHE A 159 -6.49 24.79 5.13
C PHE A 159 -5.54 23.58 5.14
N SER A 160 -4.95 23.22 6.28
CA SER A 160 -4.02 22.09 6.36
C SER A 160 -4.75 20.74 6.32
N ASN A 161 -5.98 20.70 6.84
CA ASN A 161 -6.86 19.53 6.79
C ASN A 161 -7.98 19.64 5.75
N ALA A 162 -7.99 20.69 4.94
CA ALA A 162 -8.87 20.86 3.79
C ALA A 162 -8.94 19.60 2.90
N GLY A 163 -10.14 19.05 2.71
CA GLY A 163 -10.39 17.88 1.85
C GLY A 163 -10.28 16.53 2.56
N LYS A 164 -10.08 16.53 3.88
CA LYS A 164 -10.01 15.32 4.70
C LYS A 164 -11.35 14.60 4.75
N ALA A 165 -12.47 15.34 4.93
CA ALA A 165 -13.80 14.74 4.95
C ALA A 165 -14.12 14.12 3.59
N SER A 166 -13.88 14.85 2.49
CA SER A 166 -14.02 14.33 1.12
C SER A 166 -13.21 13.05 0.89
N SER A 167 -11.94 13.04 1.32
CA SER A 167 -11.07 11.87 1.18
C SER A 167 -11.54 10.66 1.98
N MET A 168 -12.07 10.87 3.19
CA MET A 168 -12.61 9.81 4.02
C MET A 168 -13.91 9.24 3.45
N ILE A 169 -14.84 10.10 3.02
CA ILE A 169 -16.11 9.70 2.38
C ILE A 169 -15.83 8.92 1.10
N LYS A 170 -14.91 9.40 0.25
CA LYS A 170 -14.47 8.70 -0.96
C LYS A 170 -14.01 7.28 -0.64
N ARG A 171 -13.13 7.11 0.35
CA ARG A 171 -12.63 5.77 0.76
C ARG A 171 -13.76 4.88 1.29
N SER A 172 -14.69 5.42 2.07
CA SER A 172 -15.85 4.67 2.57
C SER A 172 -16.72 4.16 1.43
N LEU A 173 -17.05 5.02 0.45
CA LEU A 173 -17.87 4.62 -0.70
C LEU A 173 -17.18 3.57 -1.59
N GLN A 174 -15.86 3.69 -1.79
CA GLN A 174 -15.08 2.67 -2.51
C GLN A 174 -15.13 1.30 -1.79
N ARG A 175 -15.07 1.29 -0.45
CA ARG A 175 -15.15 0.06 0.35
C ARG A 175 -16.55 -0.55 0.34
N LEU A 176 -17.59 0.26 0.15
CA LEU A 176 -18.97 -0.20 -0.04
C LEU A 176 -19.26 -0.68 -1.48
N GLY A 177 -18.27 -0.57 -2.38
CA GLY A 177 -18.38 -1.02 -3.76
C GLY A 177 -19.18 -0.10 -4.68
N VAL A 178 -19.38 1.16 -4.26
CA VAL A 178 -20.06 2.18 -5.10
C VAL A 178 -19.26 2.45 -6.37
N ASP A 179 -19.96 2.65 -7.48
CA ASP A 179 -19.40 2.85 -8.82
C ASP A 179 -18.32 3.95 -8.83
N PRO A 180 -17.14 3.68 -9.42
CA PRO A 180 -16.03 4.65 -9.45
C PRO A 180 -16.36 6.00 -10.10
N ALA A 181 -17.31 6.07 -11.04
CA ALA A 181 -17.74 7.35 -11.62
C ALA A 181 -18.60 8.13 -10.62
N LEU A 182 -19.49 7.46 -9.89
CA LEU A 182 -20.25 8.10 -8.82
C LEU A 182 -19.35 8.57 -7.67
N VAL A 183 -18.42 7.73 -7.22
CA VAL A 183 -17.43 8.09 -6.18
C VAL A 183 -16.66 9.36 -6.55
N ARG A 184 -16.27 9.51 -7.82
CA ARG A 184 -15.58 10.74 -8.29
C ARG A 184 -16.47 11.97 -8.20
N ARG A 185 -17.74 11.87 -8.62
CA ARG A 185 -18.71 12.97 -8.53
C ARG A 185 -18.92 13.41 -7.08
N VAL A 186 -19.10 12.45 -6.17
CA VAL A 186 -19.26 12.73 -4.74
C VAL A 186 -18.02 13.41 -4.17
N ALA A 187 -16.82 12.88 -4.45
CA ALA A 187 -15.59 13.45 -3.91
C ALA A 187 -15.37 14.93 -4.31
N VAL A 188 -15.68 15.29 -5.56
CA VAL A 188 -15.63 16.68 -6.02
C VAL A 188 -16.64 17.54 -5.26
N ALA A 189 -17.90 17.11 -5.19
CA ALA A 189 -18.94 17.88 -4.52
C ALA A 189 -18.66 18.08 -3.01
N VAL A 190 -18.20 17.04 -2.33
CA VAL A 190 -17.86 17.12 -0.90
C VAL A 190 -16.63 18.01 -0.67
N TYR A 191 -15.63 17.96 -1.55
CA TYR A 191 -14.46 18.84 -1.44
C TYR A 191 -14.84 20.31 -1.55
N GLU A 192 -15.69 20.67 -2.52
CA GLU A 192 -16.19 22.03 -2.69
C GLU A 192 -17.05 22.47 -1.49
N ALA A 193 -17.90 21.58 -0.95
CA ALA A 193 -18.70 21.86 0.24
C ALA A 193 -17.82 22.08 1.49
N GLU A 194 -16.79 21.24 1.67
CA GLU A 194 -15.81 21.36 2.75
C GLU A 194 -15.03 22.67 2.64
N MET A 195 -14.64 23.08 1.43
CA MET A 195 -13.96 24.36 1.21
C MET A 195 -14.85 25.55 1.53
N ASN A 196 -16.15 25.47 1.24
CA ASN A 196 -17.08 26.52 1.63
C ASN A 196 -17.14 26.67 3.16
N LEU A 197 -17.13 25.56 3.91
CA LEU A 197 -17.10 25.59 5.37
C LEU A 197 -15.80 26.22 5.89
N VAL A 198 -14.65 25.83 5.34
CA VAL A 198 -13.34 26.39 5.75
C VAL A 198 -13.23 27.89 5.43
N ILE A 199 -13.77 28.33 4.29
CA ILE A 199 -13.57 29.71 3.78
C ILE A 199 -14.60 30.68 4.37
N HIS A 200 -15.88 30.31 4.40
CA HIS A 200 -16.99 31.26 4.59
C HIS A 200 -17.61 31.23 5.99
N THR A 201 -17.14 30.35 6.86
CA THR A 201 -17.59 30.29 8.26
C THR A 201 -16.54 30.90 9.20
N ASP A 202 -17.01 31.30 10.39
CA ASP A 202 -16.18 31.83 11.48
C ASP A 202 -16.11 30.88 12.69
N VAL A 203 -16.82 29.73 12.61
CA VAL A 203 -16.94 28.74 13.69
C VAL A 203 -16.78 27.30 13.20
N GLY A 204 -16.49 27.12 11.91
CA GLY A 204 -16.47 25.82 11.25
C GLY A 204 -17.87 25.28 10.96
N GLY A 205 -17.95 23.98 10.79
CA GLY A 205 -19.19 23.27 10.56
C GLY A 205 -19.02 21.77 10.54
N GLU A 206 -19.99 21.07 9.96
CA GLU A 206 -19.97 19.63 9.83
C GLU A 206 -20.40 19.17 8.45
N ILE A 207 -19.80 18.05 8.01
CA ILE A 207 -20.30 17.26 6.89
C ILE A 207 -20.87 15.95 7.43
N VAL A 208 -22.13 15.71 7.10
CA VAL A 208 -22.85 14.47 7.42
C VAL A 208 -23.11 13.73 6.12
N ALA A 209 -22.63 12.49 6.01
CA ALA A 209 -22.93 11.59 4.91
C ALA A 209 -23.87 10.48 5.38
N GLU A 210 -25.11 10.52 4.92
CA GLU A 210 -26.11 9.47 5.14
C GLU A 210 -26.18 8.56 3.91
N ILE A 211 -25.64 7.35 4.06
CA ILE A 211 -25.57 6.33 3.01
C ILE A 211 -26.73 5.35 3.21
N ARG A 212 -27.54 5.16 2.18
CA ARG A 212 -28.61 4.17 2.09
C ARG A 212 -28.35 3.24 0.92
N LYS A 213 -29.20 2.22 0.76
CA LYS A 213 -29.08 1.22 -0.31
C LYS A 213 -29.20 1.81 -1.72
N ASP A 214 -30.03 2.83 -1.89
CA ASP A 214 -30.41 3.42 -3.18
C ASP A 214 -29.87 4.84 -3.40
N ARG A 215 -29.33 5.46 -2.34
CA ARG A 215 -28.96 6.88 -2.36
C ARG A 215 -27.93 7.25 -1.32
N LEU A 216 -27.30 8.39 -1.56
CA LEU A 216 -26.43 9.10 -0.63
C LEU A 216 -26.93 10.54 -0.48
N LEU A 217 -27.07 10.97 0.78
CA LEU A 217 -27.27 12.37 1.13
C LEU A 217 -26.01 12.90 1.82
N ILE A 218 -25.44 13.97 1.28
CA ILE A 218 -24.41 14.76 1.95
C ILE A 218 -25.07 16.04 2.46
N SER A 219 -24.91 16.35 3.74
CA SER A 219 -25.32 17.62 4.34
C SER A 219 -24.09 18.34 4.87
N ALA A 220 -23.79 19.52 4.35
CA ALA A 220 -22.83 20.46 4.93
C ALA A 220 -23.60 21.51 5.73
N VAL A 221 -23.31 21.64 7.02
CA VAL A 221 -24.04 22.52 7.94
C VAL A 221 -23.05 23.38 8.72
N ASP A 222 -23.33 24.67 8.80
CA ASP A 222 -22.64 25.60 9.69
C ASP A 222 -23.63 26.49 10.46
N HIS A 223 -23.12 27.10 11.52
CA HIS A 223 -23.81 28.13 12.30
C HIS A 223 -23.14 29.51 12.11
N GLY A 224 -22.57 29.74 10.92
CA GLY A 224 -21.84 30.96 10.57
C GLY A 224 -22.76 32.10 10.14
N PRO A 225 -22.23 33.09 9.40
CA PRO A 225 -22.93 34.34 9.08
C PRO A 225 -24.12 34.16 8.13
N GLY A 226 -24.27 32.99 7.50
CA GLY A 226 -25.28 32.73 6.48
C GLY A 226 -25.03 33.50 5.18
N ILE A 227 -26.00 33.45 4.28
CA ILE A 227 -25.92 33.99 2.92
C ILE A 227 -27.00 35.07 2.74
N GLU A 228 -26.57 36.30 2.41
CA GLU A 228 -27.47 37.42 2.16
C GLU A 228 -28.35 37.25 0.91
N ASP A 229 -27.76 36.82 -0.20
CA ASP A 229 -28.46 36.64 -1.49
C ASP A 229 -28.13 35.27 -2.09
N LEU A 230 -29.05 34.32 -1.89
CA LEU A 230 -28.97 32.96 -2.43
C LEU A 230 -28.93 32.91 -3.96
N THR A 231 -29.50 33.91 -4.65
CA THR A 231 -29.59 33.92 -6.11
C THR A 231 -28.23 34.25 -6.73
N ARG A 232 -27.47 35.16 -6.10
CA ARG A 232 -26.14 35.57 -6.58
C ARG A 232 -25.07 34.51 -6.36
N VAL A 233 -25.10 33.79 -5.23
CA VAL A 233 -24.07 32.79 -4.91
C VAL A 233 -24.08 31.56 -5.82
N LEU A 234 -25.18 31.31 -6.51
CA LEU A 234 -25.29 30.24 -7.51
C LEU A 234 -24.74 30.65 -8.88
N GLN A 235 -24.42 31.93 -9.09
CA GLN A 235 -23.85 32.41 -10.36
C GLN A 235 -22.35 32.05 -10.43
N PRO A 236 -21.90 31.37 -11.50
CA PRO A 236 -20.49 31.05 -11.67
C PRO A 236 -19.61 32.30 -11.61
N GLY A 237 -18.52 32.24 -10.85
CA GLY A 237 -17.58 33.35 -10.68
C GLY A 237 -17.94 34.33 -9.58
N TYR A 238 -19.12 34.21 -8.95
CA TYR A 238 -19.46 35.01 -7.77
C TYR A 238 -18.83 34.40 -6.52
N SER A 239 -18.10 35.22 -5.76
CA SER A 239 -17.42 34.80 -4.54
C SER A 239 -17.34 35.95 -3.55
N THR A 240 -17.64 35.65 -2.28
CA THR A 240 -17.43 36.54 -1.14
C THR A 240 -16.11 36.27 -0.43
N ALA A 241 -15.25 35.42 -0.99
CA ALA A 241 -13.97 35.06 -0.37
C ALA A 241 -13.02 36.28 -0.32
N PRO A 242 -12.33 36.51 0.81
CA PRO A 242 -11.30 37.54 0.95
C PRO A 242 -10.18 37.43 -0.10
N GLU A 243 -9.49 38.53 -0.37
CA GLU A 243 -8.42 38.60 -1.38
C GLU A 243 -7.29 37.58 -1.13
N TRP A 244 -6.86 37.44 0.13
CA TRP A 244 -5.84 36.46 0.51
C TRP A 244 -6.26 34.99 0.25
N ILE A 245 -7.55 34.66 0.25
CA ILE A 245 -8.05 33.32 -0.13
C ILE A 245 -7.94 33.11 -1.64
N ARG A 246 -8.19 34.18 -2.42
CA ARG A 246 -8.11 34.14 -3.89
C ARG A 246 -6.68 34.01 -4.37
N ASP A 247 -5.75 34.67 -3.70
CA ASP A 247 -4.31 34.57 -3.98
C ASP A 247 -3.76 33.15 -3.77
N MET A 248 -4.37 32.39 -2.84
CA MET A 248 -4.07 30.97 -2.63
C MET A 248 -4.67 30.05 -3.70
N GLY A 249 -5.36 30.61 -4.70
CA GLY A 249 -6.02 29.86 -5.78
C GLY A 249 -7.41 29.31 -5.42
N PHE A 250 -7.96 29.67 -4.26
CA PHE A 250 -9.29 29.26 -3.81
C PHE A 250 -10.32 30.39 -4.03
N GLY A 251 -11.61 30.12 -3.79
CA GLY A 251 -12.62 31.18 -3.81
C GLY A 251 -12.85 31.84 -5.18
N ALA A 252 -12.60 31.13 -6.29
CA ALA A 252 -12.90 31.58 -7.65
C ALA A 252 -14.41 31.64 -7.98
N GLY A 253 -15.29 31.30 -7.01
CA GLY A 253 -16.74 31.35 -7.20
C GLY A 253 -17.32 30.20 -8.04
N MET A 254 -16.60 29.08 -8.14
CA MET A 254 -17.02 27.91 -8.93
C MET A 254 -17.61 26.77 -8.08
N GLY A 255 -17.43 26.80 -6.76
CA GLY A 255 -17.72 25.65 -5.90
C GLY A 255 -19.18 25.18 -5.93
N LEU A 256 -20.14 26.07 -5.65
CA LEU A 256 -21.57 25.71 -5.68
C LEU A 256 -22.04 25.27 -7.08
N ALA A 257 -21.49 25.86 -8.15
CA ALA A 257 -21.78 25.46 -9.51
C ALA A 257 -21.23 24.05 -9.83
N ASN A 258 -20.02 23.73 -9.35
CA ASN A 258 -19.42 22.41 -9.47
C ASN A 258 -20.23 21.35 -8.71
N ILE A 259 -20.65 21.66 -7.48
CA ILE A 259 -21.53 20.80 -6.68
C ILE A 259 -22.81 20.49 -7.46
N LYS A 260 -23.49 21.52 -7.98
CA LYS A 260 -24.72 21.35 -8.76
C LYS A 260 -24.54 20.48 -9.99
N ARG A 261 -23.40 20.59 -10.70
CA ARG A 261 -23.08 19.74 -11.87
C ARG A 261 -22.79 18.30 -11.50
N CYS A 262 -22.20 18.07 -10.33
CA CYS A 262 -21.83 16.74 -9.87
C CYS A 262 -22.98 15.99 -9.18
N SER A 263 -23.95 16.69 -8.59
CA SER A 263 -25.09 16.13 -7.85
C SER A 263 -26.30 15.78 -8.72
N ASP A 264 -27.16 14.88 -8.27
CA ASP A 264 -28.47 14.64 -8.90
C ASP A 264 -29.51 15.67 -8.42
N MET A 265 -29.45 16.06 -7.15
CA MET A 265 -30.23 17.17 -6.60
C MET A 265 -29.39 17.93 -5.57
N MET A 266 -29.58 19.24 -5.51
CA MET A 266 -28.93 20.12 -4.54
C MET A 266 -29.96 21.08 -3.95
N LYS A 267 -29.96 21.23 -2.63
CA LYS A 267 -30.79 22.19 -1.90
C LYS A 267 -29.91 23.02 -0.97
N LEU A 268 -29.97 24.33 -1.13
CA LEU A 268 -29.26 25.29 -0.29
C LEU A 268 -30.29 26.06 0.54
N MET A 269 -30.09 26.10 1.85
CA MET A 269 -30.93 26.81 2.81
C MET A 269 -30.00 27.66 3.68
N SER A 270 -30.26 28.95 3.77
CA SER A 270 -29.47 29.85 4.61
C SER A 270 -30.31 31.05 5.02
N GLU A 271 -30.07 31.53 6.23
CA GLU A 271 -30.61 32.78 6.74
C GLU A 271 -29.46 33.67 7.19
N PRO A 272 -29.47 34.98 6.89
CA PRO A 272 -28.46 35.91 7.40
C PRO A 272 -28.39 35.87 8.93
N GLY A 273 -27.22 35.54 9.47
CA GLY A 273 -26.97 35.34 10.90
C GLY A 273 -27.45 33.99 11.49
N GLY A 274 -28.04 33.11 10.67
CA GLY A 274 -28.59 31.81 11.09
C GLY A 274 -27.80 30.58 10.59
N GLY A 275 -26.70 30.79 9.87
CA GLY A 275 -25.89 29.73 9.27
C GLY A 275 -26.37 29.26 7.91
N THR A 276 -25.73 28.21 7.39
CA THR A 276 -26.04 27.61 6.10
C THR A 276 -26.17 26.11 6.20
N ARG A 277 -27.14 25.55 5.47
CA ARG A 277 -27.30 24.12 5.22
C ARG A 277 -27.33 23.85 3.73
N LEU A 278 -26.41 23.02 3.28
CA LEU A 278 -26.32 22.54 1.91
C LEU A 278 -26.54 21.02 1.87
N ASP A 279 -27.66 20.60 1.29
CA ASP A 279 -27.98 19.19 1.05
C ASP A 279 -27.68 18.82 -0.41
N ILE A 280 -26.94 17.73 -0.61
CA ILE A 280 -26.48 17.23 -1.90
C ILE A 280 -26.88 15.76 -2.01
N HIS A 281 -27.72 15.44 -2.98
CA HIS A 281 -28.25 14.10 -3.19
C HIS A 281 -27.59 13.41 -4.38
N PHE A 282 -27.33 12.13 -4.19
CA PHE A 282 -26.84 11.21 -5.20
C PHE A 282 -27.68 9.93 -5.20
N VAL A 283 -28.07 9.45 -6.37
CA VAL A 283 -28.80 8.20 -6.57
C VAL A 283 -27.83 7.12 -7.04
N PHE A 284 -27.92 5.93 -6.45
CA PHE A 284 -27.13 4.78 -6.86
C PHE A 284 -27.76 4.14 -8.10
N GLY A 285 -26.96 3.84 -9.11
CA GLY A 285 -27.40 3.29 -10.39
C GLY A 285 -27.57 1.76 -10.37
N LYS A 286 -28.17 1.18 -11.41
CA LYS A 286 -28.35 -0.28 -11.57
C LYS A 286 -27.04 -1.10 -11.60
N ASN A 287 -25.90 -0.45 -11.79
CA ASN A 287 -24.57 -1.08 -11.75
C ASN A 287 -23.94 -1.10 -10.35
N ASP A 288 -24.52 -0.41 -9.36
CA ASP A 288 -24.10 -0.41 -7.94
C ASP A 288 -24.61 -1.67 -7.21
N LYS A 289 -24.41 -2.84 -7.84
CA LYS A 289 -24.97 -4.13 -7.41
C LYS A 289 -24.35 -4.68 -6.13
N SER A 290 -23.26 -4.10 -5.60
CA SER A 290 -22.69 -4.54 -4.32
C SER A 290 -23.56 -4.21 -3.12
N LEU A 291 -24.55 -3.32 -3.27
CA LEU A 291 -25.55 -2.98 -2.24
C LEU A 291 -26.92 -3.64 -2.51
N GLN A 292 -27.07 -4.33 -3.65
CA GLN A 292 -28.28 -5.04 -4.04
C GLN A 292 -27.94 -6.53 -4.12
N GLY A 293 -28.04 -7.23 -2.99
CA GLY A 293 -27.73 -8.63 -2.79
C GLY A 293 -27.98 -9.57 -3.97
N GLY A 294 -27.03 -10.50 -4.12
CA GLY A 294 -27.23 -11.75 -4.86
C GLY A 294 -28.03 -12.76 -4.05
#